data_AF-A0A819MGD2-F1
#
_entry.id   AF-A0A819MGD2-F1
#
_cell.length_a   1.000
_cell.length_b   1.000
_cell.length_c   1.000
_cell.angle_alpha   90.00
_cell.angle_beta   90.00
_cell.angle_gamma   90.00
#
_symmetry.space_group_name_H-M   'P 1'
#
loop_
_entity.id
_entity.type
_entity.pdbx_description
1 polymer ?
#
loop_
_entity_poly.entity_id
_entity_poly.type
_entity_poly.pdbx_seq_one_letter_code
_entity_poly.pdbx_strand_id
1 'polypeptide(L)'
;YILQSKEDSDDEEMLEEQQSTTTSTPTVDRKHRYFIGKDYSNAYKKDFGNLEDYSTDCIDRKSIPRMPWHDEALVVFGQTARDAARHFIQRWNIHKYEKYPKNDFYPFLLPKSYDDVEDLAVENWSDFLESEPFRVNAQCVRSVGPWSVKTKSVESSIHNTYIQMIDAAKHYIYIENQFFITIAQDSVVRNQLADVLFRRIERAYKNDEKFRIYIVLPLLPGFDNMKAVQAVLYFIMRSIIKGDNSLFKRLEKAGITPQDYISVFGMRNHDILMGRLVTEIIYVHSKLMIIDDRMVICGSANINDRSLVGNRDSEFCIVINDLEEEDGRFNGQPVRVGKFCSSWRKKIFEMLLGIQFENPNNVDITDPVSDEFYSYFQNVAKQNTLIYEEVFATMPTDRARTFAQVTAYNDMPKMKDTDPIEAQQKLKDIQGFIVEYPLYFLDEENYLPSWTSREGIAPLIIWT
;
A
#
# COMPACT_ATOMS: atom_id res chain seq x y z
N TYR A 1 11.20 1.53 -12.51
CA TYR A 1 10.82 2.79 -11.82
C TYR A 1 11.01 2.77 -10.30
N ILE A 2 11.21 1.62 -9.64
CA ILE A 2 11.11 1.53 -8.17
C ILE A 2 12.40 1.91 -7.41
N LEU A 3 13.59 1.83 -8.02
CA LEU A 3 14.83 2.49 -7.57
C LEU A 3 15.76 2.68 -8.78
N GLN A 4 15.50 3.64 -9.66
CA GLN A 4 16.51 4.01 -10.65
C GLN A 4 17.40 5.11 -10.07
N SER A 5 18.53 4.71 -9.52
CA SER A 5 19.72 5.54 -9.31
C SER A 5 20.66 5.57 -10.53
N LYS A 6 20.23 4.99 -11.67
CA LYS A 6 21.05 4.98 -12.91
C LYS A 6 21.14 6.38 -13.51
N GLU A 7 22.15 7.13 -13.05
CA GLU A 7 23.07 8.01 -13.79
C GLU A 7 23.71 9.01 -12.80
N ASP A 8 24.54 8.52 -11.87
CA ASP A 8 25.47 9.37 -11.08
C ASP A 8 26.89 8.73 -11.05
N SER A 9 27.18 7.74 -11.91
CA SER A 9 28.43 6.94 -11.84
C SER A 9 29.45 7.15 -12.97
N ASP A 10 29.20 8.02 -13.95
CA ASP A 10 30.07 8.13 -15.13
C ASP A 10 31.04 9.33 -15.11
N ASP A 11 31.28 9.93 -13.94
CA ASP A 11 32.16 11.11 -13.80
C ASP A 11 33.65 10.79 -13.53
N GLU A 12 34.11 9.54 -13.69
CA GLU A 12 35.53 9.18 -13.47
C GLU A 12 36.41 9.09 -14.74
N GLU A 13 35.89 9.30 -15.95
CA GLU A 13 36.71 9.32 -17.18
C GLU A 13 36.68 10.67 -17.91
N MET A 14 37.12 11.76 -17.28
CA MET A 14 37.61 12.96 -18.02
C MET A 14 38.59 13.79 -17.17
N LEU A 15 39.71 13.19 -16.82
CA LEU A 15 40.92 13.91 -16.41
C LEU A 15 41.96 13.82 -17.54
N GLU A 16 41.93 14.79 -18.46
CA GLU A 16 43.15 15.39 -19.03
C GLU A 16 42.81 16.60 -19.93
N GLU A 17 43.52 17.69 -19.69
CA GLU A 17 43.70 18.89 -20.53
C GLU A 17 42.50 19.83 -20.80
N GLN A 18 42.39 20.91 -20.01
CA GLN A 18 42.81 22.27 -20.46
C GLN A 18 42.58 23.32 -19.36
N GLN A 19 43.66 24.03 -19.04
CA GLN A 19 43.66 25.23 -18.20
C GLN A 19 42.96 26.39 -18.93
N SER A 20 41.91 26.96 -18.33
CA SER A 20 41.48 28.34 -18.61
C SER A 20 40.59 28.86 -17.49
N THR A 21 41.05 29.94 -16.87
CA THR A 21 40.42 30.68 -15.78
C THR A 21 39.05 31.27 -16.17
N THR A 22 37.98 30.91 -15.46
CA THR A 22 36.91 31.83 -15.01
C THR A 22 36.04 31.11 -13.98
N THR A 23 35.66 31.80 -12.92
CA THR A 23 34.82 31.31 -11.82
C THR A 23 33.43 30.89 -12.33
N SER A 24 33.24 29.60 -12.56
CA SER A 24 31.93 28.98 -12.79
C SER A 24 31.55 28.12 -11.58
N THR A 25 30.46 28.49 -10.90
CA THR A 25 29.75 27.57 -10.00
C THR A 25 29.37 26.34 -10.82
N PRO A 26 29.69 25.11 -10.41
CA PRO A 26 29.32 23.93 -11.18
C PRO A 26 27.80 23.80 -11.14
N THR A 27 27.15 24.19 -12.24
CA THR A 27 25.75 23.89 -12.49
C THR A 27 25.66 22.38 -12.75
N VAL A 28 25.41 21.62 -11.68
CA VAL A 28 25.01 20.22 -11.80
C VAL A 28 23.78 20.18 -12.71
N ASP A 29 23.90 19.44 -13.82
CA ASP A 29 22.91 19.42 -14.90
C ASP A 29 21.53 19.00 -14.35
N ARG A 30 20.55 19.88 -14.48
CA ARG A 30 19.18 19.68 -13.95
C ARG A 30 18.37 18.67 -14.78
N LYS A 31 18.90 18.19 -15.91
CA LYS A 31 18.15 17.37 -16.88
C LYS A 31 17.84 15.93 -16.45
N HIS A 32 18.49 15.39 -15.41
CA HIS A 32 18.39 13.95 -15.08
C HIS A 32 17.88 13.63 -13.66
N ARG A 33 17.26 14.58 -12.95
CA ARG A 33 16.67 14.31 -11.62
C ARG A 33 15.15 14.07 -11.70
N TYR A 34 14.72 12.83 -11.49
CA TYR A 34 13.30 12.47 -11.45
C TYR A 34 12.52 13.16 -10.33
N PHE A 35 13.11 13.27 -9.14
CA PHE A 35 12.47 13.87 -7.97
C PHE A 35 13.17 15.17 -7.61
N ILE A 36 12.55 16.33 -7.84
CA ILE A 36 13.18 17.64 -7.65
C ILE A 36 12.83 18.22 -6.26
N GLY A 37 13.85 18.69 -5.54
CA GLY A 37 13.66 19.36 -4.24
C GLY A 37 12.92 18.49 -3.24
N LYS A 38 11.80 19.01 -2.72
CA LYS A 38 10.95 18.35 -1.73
C LYS A 38 10.41 17.01 -2.21
N ASP A 39 10.26 16.80 -3.52
CA ASP A 39 9.76 15.56 -4.09
C ASP A 39 10.68 14.35 -3.77
N TYR A 40 11.97 14.60 -3.52
CA TYR A 40 12.84 13.59 -2.93
C TYR A 40 12.69 13.58 -1.41
N SER A 41 11.95 12.58 -0.92
CA SER A 41 11.51 12.51 0.47
C SER A 41 11.68 11.11 1.06
N ASN A 42 11.77 11.07 2.39
CA ASN A 42 11.75 9.85 3.18
C ASN A 42 11.06 10.17 4.53
N ALA A 43 9.81 9.71 4.66
CA ALA A 43 8.94 10.06 5.78
C ALA A 43 9.45 9.55 7.14
N TYR A 44 10.28 8.51 7.17
CA TYR A 44 10.89 8.03 8.43
C TYR A 44 12.06 8.88 8.89
N LYS A 45 12.67 9.64 7.99
CA LYS A 45 13.86 10.45 8.29
C LYS A 45 13.48 11.88 8.63
N LYS A 46 12.54 12.46 7.87
CA LYS A 46 12.12 13.84 8.08
C LYS A 46 10.83 14.15 7.32
N ASP A 47 9.88 14.79 7.99
CA ASP A 47 8.70 15.36 7.34
C ASP A 47 9.05 16.60 6.49
N PHE A 48 8.11 17.03 5.65
CA PHE A 48 8.27 18.20 4.81
C PHE A 48 8.45 19.47 5.65
N GLY A 49 9.53 20.22 5.34
CA GLY A 49 9.76 21.56 5.89
C GLY A 49 8.94 22.63 5.17
N ASN A 50 9.48 23.84 5.02
CA ASN A 50 8.84 24.91 4.25
C ASN A 50 8.52 24.44 2.82
N LEU A 51 7.22 24.37 2.48
CA LEU A 51 6.72 23.92 1.17
C LEU A 51 6.71 25.04 0.13
N GLU A 52 6.81 26.31 0.54
CA GLU A 52 6.91 27.44 -0.40
C GLU A 52 8.23 27.37 -1.20
N ASP A 53 9.28 26.84 -0.57
CA ASP A 53 10.55 26.54 -1.21
C ASP A 53 10.59 25.06 -1.67
N TYR A 54 9.74 24.74 -2.65
CA TYR A 54 9.58 23.38 -3.17
C TYR A 54 10.84 22.82 -3.84
N SER A 55 11.75 23.69 -4.28
CA SER A 55 12.94 23.33 -5.05
C SER A 55 14.11 22.84 -4.20
N THR A 56 14.06 23.06 -2.88
CA THR A 56 15.11 22.63 -1.96
C THR A 56 14.82 21.26 -1.36
N ASP A 57 15.88 20.49 -1.17
CA ASP A 57 15.77 19.15 -0.60
C ASP A 57 15.46 19.23 0.90
N CYS A 58 14.63 18.30 1.39
CA CYS A 58 14.40 18.14 2.83
C CYS A 58 15.53 17.34 3.51
N ILE A 59 16.15 16.43 2.76
CA ILE A 59 17.12 15.44 3.21
C ILE A 59 18.35 15.43 2.30
N ASP A 60 19.50 15.01 2.81
CA ASP A 60 20.72 14.91 2.01
C ASP A 60 20.70 13.66 1.12
N ARG A 61 20.54 13.88 -0.19
CA ARG A 61 20.48 12.83 -1.22
C ARG A 61 21.73 11.97 -1.29
N LYS A 62 22.89 12.47 -0.83
CA LYS A 62 24.14 11.71 -0.86
C LYS A 62 24.20 10.64 0.23
N SER A 63 23.37 10.76 1.26
CA SER A 63 23.43 9.90 2.44
C SER A 63 22.13 9.19 2.77
N ILE A 64 20.98 9.75 2.38
CA ILE A 64 19.67 9.21 2.71
C ILE A 64 18.96 8.81 1.41
N PRO A 65 18.67 7.52 1.17
CA PRO A 65 17.85 7.13 0.05
C PRO A 65 16.42 7.65 0.23
N ARG A 66 15.77 8.01 -0.89
CA ARG A 66 14.32 8.26 -0.88
C ARG A 66 13.58 7.01 -0.43
N MET A 67 12.42 7.19 0.19
CA MET A 67 11.49 6.09 0.45
C MET A 67 10.64 5.88 -0.82
N PRO A 68 10.69 4.69 -1.46
CA PRO A 68 9.81 4.42 -2.58
C PRO A 68 8.33 4.47 -2.16
N TRP A 69 7.47 4.92 -3.07
CA TRP A 69 6.04 5.05 -2.86
C TRP A 69 5.34 4.08 -3.80
N HIS A 70 4.65 3.10 -3.25
CA HIS A 70 3.84 2.12 -3.98
C HIS A 70 2.37 2.42 -3.74
N ASP A 71 1.62 2.65 -4.81
CA ASP A 71 0.23 3.06 -4.73
C ASP A 71 -0.53 2.60 -5.98
N GLU A 72 -1.84 2.55 -5.86
CA GLU A 72 -2.75 2.02 -6.87
C GLU A 72 -3.82 3.07 -7.19
N ALA A 73 -4.05 3.29 -8.48
CA ALA A 73 -5.02 4.26 -8.96
C ALA A 73 -5.75 3.71 -10.19
N LEU A 74 -6.92 4.26 -10.46
CA LEU A 74 -7.69 3.94 -11.65
C LEU A 74 -8.29 5.19 -12.26
N VAL A 75 -8.61 5.09 -13.55
CA VAL A 75 -9.40 6.07 -14.28
C VAL A 75 -10.70 5.41 -14.73
N VAL A 76 -11.80 6.15 -14.64
CA VAL A 76 -13.10 5.75 -15.19
C VAL A 76 -13.60 6.82 -16.14
N PHE A 77 -14.33 6.38 -17.16
CA PHE A 77 -14.98 7.24 -18.14
C PHE A 77 -16.50 7.12 -18.01
N GLY A 78 -17.22 7.97 -18.74
CA GLY A 78 -18.66 7.86 -18.85
C GLY A 78 -19.43 8.20 -17.56
N GLN A 79 -20.42 7.38 -17.20
CA GLN A 79 -21.41 7.72 -16.17
C GLN A 79 -20.76 7.78 -14.78
N THR A 80 -19.88 6.82 -14.47
CA THR A 80 -19.15 6.76 -13.20
C THR A 80 -18.25 7.99 -12.99
N ALA A 81 -17.65 8.53 -14.06
CA ALA A 81 -16.88 9.78 -13.98
C ALA A 81 -17.78 10.97 -13.57
N ARG A 82 -19.04 10.98 -14.03
CA ARG A 82 -20.02 12.01 -13.62
C ARG A 82 -20.51 11.82 -12.20
N ASP A 83 -20.59 10.59 -11.70
CA ASP A 83 -20.88 10.31 -10.29
C ASP A 83 -19.77 10.86 -9.39
N ALA A 84 -18.50 10.64 -9.76
CA ALA A 84 -17.36 11.27 -9.09
C ALA A 84 -17.42 12.81 -9.15
N ALA A 85 -17.76 13.38 -10.32
CA ALA A 85 -17.95 14.82 -10.46
C ALA A 85 -19.09 15.35 -9.58
N ARG A 86 -20.20 14.60 -9.41
CA ARG A 86 -21.29 14.97 -8.50
C ARG A 86 -20.83 15.02 -7.05
N HIS A 87 -20.01 14.07 -6.61
CA HIS A 87 -19.42 14.13 -5.27
C HIS A 87 -18.57 15.40 -5.07
N PHE A 88 -17.73 15.75 -6.06
CA PHE A 88 -16.95 16.98 -6.04
C PHE A 88 -17.84 18.23 -5.99
N ILE A 89 -18.82 18.33 -6.88
CA ILE A 89 -19.76 19.47 -6.98
C ILE A 89 -20.51 19.67 -5.67
N GLN A 90 -20.98 18.59 -5.05
CA GLN A 90 -21.65 18.65 -3.75
C GLN A 90 -20.74 19.29 -2.70
N ARG A 91 -19.50 18.80 -2.56
CA ARG A 91 -18.53 19.34 -1.60
C ARG A 91 -18.17 20.79 -1.89
N TRP A 92 -17.90 21.12 -3.14
CA TRP A 92 -17.56 22.46 -3.57
C TRP A 92 -18.67 23.46 -3.24
N ASN A 93 -19.91 23.16 -3.64
CA ASN A 93 -21.04 24.06 -3.43
C ASN A 93 -21.33 24.29 -1.94
N ILE A 94 -21.15 23.26 -1.09
CA ILE A 94 -21.26 23.40 0.36
C ILE A 94 -20.19 24.35 0.90
N HIS A 95 -18.92 24.16 0.54
CA HIS A 95 -17.84 25.01 1.02
C HIS A 95 -17.98 26.45 0.53
N LYS A 96 -18.38 26.65 -0.73
CA LYS A 96 -18.72 27.96 -1.26
C LYS A 96 -19.83 28.60 -0.44
N TYR A 97 -20.92 27.88 -0.18
CA TYR A 97 -22.05 28.40 0.58
C TYR A 97 -21.66 28.79 2.02
N GLU A 98 -20.85 27.97 2.70
CA GLU A 98 -20.49 28.20 4.10
C GLU A 98 -19.45 29.31 4.29
N LYS A 99 -18.43 29.36 3.42
CA LYS A 99 -17.29 30.28 3.61
C LYS A 99 -17.31 31.50 2.70
N TYR A 100 -17.89 31.37 1.51
CA TYR A 100 -17.79 32.36 0.44
C TYR A 100 -19.12 32.62 -0.31
N PRO A 101 -20.25 32.81 0.38
CA PRO A 101 -21.58 32.83 -0.25
C PRO A 101 -21.76 33.96 -1.27
N LYS A 102 -21.09 35.10 -1.06
CA LYS A 102 -21.16 36.30 -1.93
C LYS A 102 -19.93 36.50 -2.81
N ASN A 103 -18.99 35.57 -2.81
CA ASN A 103 -17.78 35.70 -3.62
C ASN A 103 -18.01 35.07 -4.99
N ASP A 104 -18.10 35.91 -6.02
CA ASP A 104 -18.36 35.49 -7.40
C ASP A 104 -17.12 34.88 -8.08
N PHE A 105 -15.93 35.04 -7.51
CA PHE A 105 -14.70 34.40 -8.00
C PHE A 105 -14.81 32.87 -7.97
N TYR A 106 -15.52 32.32 -6.97
CA TYR A 106 -15.78 30.89 -6.86
C TYR A 106 -17.20 30.62 -7.37
N PRO A 107 -17.44 30.09 -8.59
CA PRO A 107 -18.79 29.87 -9.07
C PRO A 107 -19.47 28.69 -8.35
N PHE A 108 -20.81 28.66 -8.32
CA PHE A 108 -21.52 27.41 -8.03
C PHE A 108 -21.37 26.47 -9.23
N LEU A 109 -21.12 25.20 -8.95
CA LEU A 109 -20.98 24.18 -9.98
C LEU A 109 -22.29 23.43 -10.18
N LEU A 110 -22.56 23.03 -11.42
CA LEU A 110 -23.74 22.26 -11.82
C LEU A 110 -23.30 20.94 -12.45
N PRO A 111 -23.96 19.81 -12.13
CA PRO A 111 -23.64 18.53 -12.75
C PRO A 111 -24.07 18.51 -14.21
N LYS A 112 -23.26 17.91 -15.08
CA LYS A 112 -23.61 17.68 -16.50
C LYS A 112 -24.66 16.56 -16.63
N SER A 113 -25.63 16.70 -17.54
CA SER A 113 -26.76 15.74 -17.74
C SER A 113 -26.34 14.41 -18.37
N TYR A 114 -26.82 13.28 -17.85
CA TYR A 114 -26.41 11.94 -18.31
C TYR A 114 -26.82 11.59 -19.76
N ASP A 115 -27.56 12.44 -20.46
CA ASP A 115 -28.14 12.15 -21.77
C ASP A 115 -27.08 11.96 -22.89
N ASP A 116 -25.87 12.51 -22.76
CA ASP A 116 -24.78 12.47 -23.76
C ASP A 116 -23.45 11.90 -23.19
N VAL A 117 -23.52 10.80 -22.44
CA VAL A 117 -22.35 10.27 -21.71
C VAL A 117 -21.49 9.32 -22.54
N GLU A 118 -22.11 8.55 -23.44
CA GLU A 118 -21.46 7.42 -24.13
C GLU A 118 -20.46 7.89 -25.21
N ASP A 119 -20.70 9.06 -25.82
CA ASP A 119 -19.88 9.58 -26.93
C ASP A 119 -18.50 10.10 -26.49
N LEU A 120 -18.34 10.54 -25.23
CA LEU A 120 -17.09 11.14 -24.74
C LEU A 120 -16.02 10.13 -24.31
N ALA A 121 -16.42 8.88 -24.00
CA ALA A 121 -15.51 7.85 -23.50
C ALA A 121 -14.71 7.15 -24.61
N VAL A 122 -15.19 7.21 -25.85
CA VAL A 122 -14.69 6.37 -26.96
C VAL A 122 -13.69 7.10 -27.85
N GLU A 123 -13.79 8.42 -28.01
CA GLU A 123 -13.02 9.13 -29.05
C GLU A 123 -11.59 9.55 -28.64
N ASN A 124 -11.29 9.73 -27.35
CA ASN A 124 -10.02 10.35 -26.90
C ASN A 124 -9.25 9.57 -25.84
N TRP A 125 -9.56 8.29 -25.58
CA TRP A 125 -8.83 7.54 -24.55
C TRP A 125 -7.34 7.37 -24.91
N SER A 126 -7.01 7.29 -26.20
CA SER A 126 -5.64 7.15 -26.71
C SER A 126 -4.74 8.35 -26.44
N ASP A 127 -5.33 9.52 -26.13
CA ASP A 127 -4.56 10.71 -25.75
C ASP A 127 -4.01 10.59 -24.31
N PHE A 128 -4.58 9.70 -23.50
CA PHE A 128 -4.29 9.58 -22.07
C PHE A 128 -3.83 8.18 -21.65
N LEU A 129 -4.13 7.14 -22.44
CA LEU A 129 -3.85 5.74 -22.11
C LEU A 129 -3.03 5.06 -23.19
N GLU A 130 -2.08 4.23 -22.76
CA GLU A 130 -1.22 3.41 -23.62
C GLU A 130 -1.94 2.17 -24.19
N SER A 131 -3.05 1.75 -23.58
CA SER A 131 -3.84 0.58 -23.99
C SER A 131 -5.34 0.89 -23.98
N GLU A 132 -6.10 0.13 -24.76
CA GLU A 132 -7.56 0.25 -24.82
C GLU A 132 -8.17 0.02 -23.42
N PRO A 133 -9.13 0.86 -23.00
CA PRO A 133 -9.80 0.69 -21.72
C PRO A 133 -10.72 -0.54 -21.72
N PHE A 134 -10.84 -1.18 -20.55
CA PHE A 134 -11.70 -2.34 -20.36
C PHE A 134 -13.17 -1.93 -20.18
N ARG A 135 -14.09 -2.77 -20.65
CA ARG A 135 -15.52 -2.59 -20.36
C ARG A 135 -15.87 -3.23 -19.01
N VAL A 136 -16.40 -2.42 -18.10
CA VAL A 136 -16.70 -2.84 -16.74
C VAL A 136 -18.00 -2.22 -16.23
N ASN A 137 -18.59 -2.84 -15.22
CA ASN A 137 -19.55 -2.17 -14.35
C ASN A 137 -18.78 -1.46 -13.23
N ALA A 138 -18.90 -0.14 -13.14
CA ALA A 138 -18.22 0.65 -12.12
C ALA A 138 -19.21 1.44 -11.25
N GLN A 139 -19.02 1.38 -9.93
CA GLN A 139 -19.86 2.07 -8.94
C GLN A 139 -19.00 2.93 -8.02
N CYS A 140 -19.34 4.21 -7.89
CA CYS A 140 -18.76 5.07 -6.87
C CYS A 140 -19.33 4.75 -5.49
N VAL A 141 -18.44 4.61 -4.50
CA VAL A 141 -18.78 4.44 -3.10
C VAL A 141 -17.96 5.43 -2.27
N ARG A 142 -18.48 5.87 -1.13
CA ARG A 142 -17.87 6.94 -0.33
C ARG A 142 -18.12 6.76 1.16
N SER A 143 -17.25 7.39 1.94
CA SER A 143 -17.41 7.59 3.37
C SER A 143 -17.65 9.07 3.59
N VAL A 144 -18.87 9.46 3.93
CA VAL A 144 -19.23 10.87 4.12
C VAL A 144 -20.31 11.02 5.18
N GLY A 145 -20.44 12.23 5.74
CA GLY A 145 -21.45 12.49 6.76
C GLY A 145 -21.87 13.96 6.85
N PRO A 146 -22.67 14.31 7.87
CA PRO A 146 -23.19 15.65 8.04
C PRO A 146 -22.11 16.75 8.06
N TRP A 147 -20.94 16.46 8.63
CA TRP A 147 -19.86 17.45 8.71
C TRP A 147 -19.17 17.68 7.36
N SER A 148 -19.01 16.64 6.52
CA SER A 148 -18.20 16.69 5.30
C SER A 148 -18.99 17.05 4.04
N VAL A 149 -20.27 16.65 3.96
CA VAL A 149 -21.13 16.87 2.77
C VAL A 149 -22.57 17.27 3.11
N LYS A 150 -22.86 17.65 4.37
CA LYS A 150 -24.19 18.10 4.83
C LYS A 150 -25.33 17.14 4.52
N THR A 151 -25.04 15.84 4.46
CA THR A 151 -26.07 14.80 4.37
C THR A 151 -26.82 14.69 5.70
N LYS A 152 -28.08 14.22 5.64
CA LYS A 152 -28.89 13.98 6.85
C LYS A 152 -28.38 12.78 7.67
N SER A 153 -27.78 11.80 6.99
CA SER A 153 -27.23 10.59 7.57
C SER A 153 -25.77 10.40 7.16
N VAL A 154 -25.08 9.54 7.90
CA VAL A 154 -23.78 9.03 7.51
C VAL A 154 -23.96 8.06 6.35
N GLU A 155 -23.10 8.17 5.35
CA GLU A 155 -22.93 7.18 4.28
C GLU A 155 -21.59 6.49 4.51
N SER A 156 -21.64 5.17 4.67
CA SER A 156 -20.48 4.28 4.83
C SER A 156 -20.50 3.20 3.74
N SER A 157 -20.79 3.61 2.49
CA SER A 157 -20.95 2.69 1.37
C SER A 157 -19.65 1.94 1.04
N ILE A 158 -18.48 2.54 1.31
CA ILE A 158 -17.18 1.84 1.23
C ILE A 158 -17.13 0.65 2.20
N HIS A 159 -17.42 0.87 3.49
CA HIS A 159 -17.38 -0.18 4.51
C HIS A 159 -18.37 -1.30 4.19
N ASN A 160 -19.59 -0.96 3.81
CA ASN A 160 -20.61 -1.93 3.40
C ASN A 160 -20.13 -2.77 2.20
N THR A 161 -19.46 -2.14 1.23
CA THR A 161 -18.94 -2.83 0.05
C THR A 161 -17.81 -3.77 0.42
N TYR A 162 -16.85 -3.36 1.26
CA TYR A 162 -15.82 -4.26 1.78
C TYR A 162 -16.44 -5.51 2.43
N ILE A 163 -17.45 -5.34 3.30
CA ILE A 163 -18.16 -6.47 3.93
C ILE A 163 -18.76 -7.40 2.88
N GLN A 164 -19.53 -6.85 1.93
CA GLN A 164 -20.23 -7.64 0.92
C GLN A 164 -19.27 -8.39 0.00
N MET A 165 -18.20 -7.72 -0.43
CA MET A 165 -17.17 -8.29 -1.29
C MET A 165 -16.44 -9.45 -0.60
N ILE A 166 -15.99 -9.26 0.65
CA ILE A 166 -15.30 -10.32 1.41
C ILE A 166 -16.24 -11.51 1.66
N ASP A 167 -17.50 -11.26 2.02
CA ASP A 167 -18.49 -12.32 2.25
C ASP A 167 -18.81 -13.12 0.97
N ALA A 168 -18.80 -12.45 -0.19
CA ALA A 168 -19.05 -13.05 -1.50
C ALA A 168 -17.85 -13.79 -2.10
N ALA A 169 -16.63 -13.56 -1.61
CA ALA A 169 -15.40 -14.18 -2.13
C ALA A 169 -15.47 -15.70 -2.14
N LYS A 170 -14.96 -16.35 -3.17
CA LYS A 170 -15.02 -17.81 -3.37
C LYS A 170 -13.65 -18.47 -3.34
N HIS A 171 -12.62 -17.84 -3.89
CA HIS A 171 -11.33 -18.47 -4.14
C HIS A 171 -10.17 -17.74 -3.48
N TYR A 172 -10.09 -16.42 -3.63
CA TYR A 172 -9.06 -15.65 -2.96
C TYR A 172 -9.42 -14.17 -2.78
N ILE A 173 -8.70 -13.54 -1.85
CA ILE A 173 -8.72 -12.10 -1.64
C ILE A 173 -7.27 -11.59 -1.67
N TYR A 174 -7.02 -10.55 -2.45
CA TYR A 174 -5.76 -9.82 -2.44
C TYR A 174 -5.99 -8.40 -1.93
N ILE A 175 -5.22 -7.95 -0.95
CA ILE A 175 -5.32 -6.62 -0.33
C ILE A 175 -3.96 -5.95 -0.34
N GLU A 176 -3.90 -4.72 -0.83
CA GLU A 176 -2.85 -3.76 -0.48
C GLU A 176 -3.47 -2.61 0.29
N ASN A 177 -2.96 -2.34 1.49
CA ASN A 177 -3.46 -1.23 2.28
C ASN A 177 -2.37 -0.58 3.14
N GLN A 178 -2.40 0.75 3.24
CA GLN A 178 -1.52 1.49 4.14
C GLN A 178 -1.75 1.13 5.61
N PHE A 179 -2.99 0.82 5.99
CA PHE A 179 -3.33 0.41 7.36
C PHE A 179 -4.19 -0.84 7.35
N PHE A 180 -4.05 -1.65 8.40
CA PHE A 180 -4.90 -2.81 8.66
C PHE A 180 -5.33 -2.82 10.12
N ILE A 181 -6.24 -1.89 10.45
CA ILE A 181 -6.80 -1.67 11.78
C ILE A 181 -8.25 -2.12 11.78
N THR A 182 -8.45 -3.37 12.17
CA THR A 182 -9.76 -4.00 12.31
C THR A 182 -9.69 -5.03 13.43
N ILE A 183 -10.47 -4.82 14.49
CA ILE A 183 -10.44 -5.67 15.69
C ILE A 183 -11.87 -6.08 16.00
N ALA A 184 -12.10 -7.37 16.13
CA ALA A 184 -13.40 -7.90 16.44
C ALA A 184 -13.83 -7.57 17.86
N GLN A 185 -15.10 -7.22 18.05
CA GLN A 185 -15.70 -7.00 19.37
C GLN A 185 -14.88 -6.04 20.27
N ASP A 186 -14.26 -5.01 19.67
CA ASP A 186 -13.47 -4.01 20.38
C ASP A 186 -14.33 -2.79 20.76
N SER A 187 -13.97 -2.11 21.86
CA SER A 187 -14.70 -0.93 22.32
C SER A 187 -14.29 0.36 21.58
N VAL A 188 -13.14 0.37 20.93
CA VAL A 188 -12.55 1.52 20.22
C VAL A 188 -12.68 1.36 18.72
N VAL A 189 -12.33 0.18 18.19
CA VAL A 189 -12.41 -0.15 16.75
C VAL A 189 -13.77 -0.74 16.43
N ARG A 190 -14.47 -0.15 15.46
CA ARG A 190 -15.89 -0.45 15.16
C ARG A 190 -16.12 -1.09 13.80
N ASN A 191 -15.22 -0.91 12.85
CA ASN A 191 -15.34 -1.54 11.54
C ASN A 191 -15.31 -3.06 11.68
N GLN A 192 -16.04 -3.75 10.79
CA GLN A 192 -16.37 -5.17 10.94
C GLN A 192 -15.50 -6.10 10.08
N LEU A 193 -14.40 -5.61 9.50
CA LEU A 193 -13.61 -6.37 8.53
C LEU A 193 -12.99 -7.63 9.16
N ALA A 194 -12.47 -7.55 10.40
CA ALA A 194 -11.95 -8.71 11.14
C ALA A 194 -12.99 -9.82 11.28
N ASP A 195 -14.24 -9.47 11.57
CA ASP A 195 -15.34 -10.43 11.72
C ASP A 195 -15.76 -11.08 10.41
N VAL A 196 -15.74 -10.33 9.31
CA VAL A 196 -16.10 -10.88 8.00
C VAL A 196 -14.96 -11.74 7.44
N LEU A 197 -13.70 -11.31 7.57
CA LEU A 197 -12.54 -12.11 7.18
C LEU A 197 -12.48 -13.43 7.95
N PHE A 198 -12.66 -13.38 9.28
CA PHE A 198 -12.73 -14.58 10.11
C PHE A 198 -13.83 -15.53 9.62
N ARG A 199 -15.06 -15.04 9.44
CA ARG A 199 -16.19 -15.87 8.98
C ARG A 199 -15.95 -16.44 7.59
N ARG A 200 -15.31 -15.69 6.69
CA ARG A 200 -15.01 -16.16 5.34
C ARG A 200 -13.99 -17.30 5.35
N ILE A 201 -12.92 -17.18 6.13
CA ILE A 201 -11.92 -18.25 6.30
C ILE A 201 -12.57 -19.46 6.99
N GLU A 202 -13.35 -19.22 8.05
CA GLU A 202 -14.04 -20.29 8.77
C GLU A 202 -15.01 -21.06 7.85
N ARG A 203 -15.71 -20.37 6.93
CA ARG A 203 -16.55 -21.00 5.90
C ARG A 203 -15.72 -21.88 4.97
N ALA A 204 -14.58 -21.40 4.49
CA ALA A 204 -13.72 -22.19 3.62
C ALA A 204 -13.21 -23.46 4.33
N TYR A 205 -12.74 -23.31 5.57
CA TYR A 205 -12.26 -24.41 6.39
C TYR A 205 -13.35 -25.47 6.64
N LYS A 206 -14.56 -25.05 7.02
CA LYS A 206 -15.68 -25.97 7.26
C LYS A 206 -16.13 -26.73 6.00
N ASN A 207 -15.91 -26.14 4.83
CA ASN A 207 -16.29 -26.72 3.54
C ASN A 207 -15.14 -27.47 2.85
N ASP A 208 -13.95 -27.55 3.45
CA ASP A 208 -12.73 -28.08 2.82
C ASP A 208 -12.41 -27.37 1.47
N GLU A 209 -12.68 -26.06 1.42
CA GLU A 209 -12.43 -25.22 0.25
C GLU A 209 -11.02 -24.64 0.29
N LYS A 210 -10.34 -24.71 -0.86
CA LYS A 210 -9.09 -23.98 -1.05
C LYS A 210 -9.37 -22.48 -1.15
N PHE A 211 -8.93 -21.71 -0.17
CA PHE A 211 -9.14 -20.27 -0.10
C PHE A 211 -7.90 -19.53 0.40
N ARG A 212 -7.47 -18.48 -0.31
CA ARG A 212 -6.23 -17.74 0.02
C ARG A 212 -6.50 -16.25 0.25
N ILE A 213 -5.82 -15.66 1.23
CA ILE A 213 -5.80 -14.21 1.46
C ILE A 213 -4.35 -13.75 1.47
N TYR A 214 -4.07 -12.75 0.63
CA TYR A 214 -2.80 -12.07 0.56
C TYR A 214 -3.00 -10.64 1.06
N ILE A 215 -2.19 -10.21 2.04
CA ILE A 215 -2.22 -8.83 2.54
C ILE A 215 -0.83 -8.24 2.41
N VAL A 216 -0.70 -7.10 1.72
CA VAL A 216 0.55 -6.34 1.63
C VAL A 216 0.38 -5.01 2.36
N LEU A 217 1.23 -4.76 3.35
CA LEU A 217 1.21 -3.59 4.22
C LEU A 217 2.58 -2.88 4.17
N PRO A 218 2.66 -1.58 4.50
CA PRO A 218 3.95 -0.98 4.75
C PRO A 218 4.57 -1.62 6.00
N LEU A 219 5.86 -1.96 5.96
CA LEU A 219 6.55 -2.63 7.07
C LEU A 219 6.50 -1.80 8.37
N LEU A 220 6.47 -0.48 8.25
CA LEU A 220 6.19 0.44 9.36
C LEU A 220 5.19 1.52 8.92
N PRO A 221 4.42 2.11 9.85
CA PRO A 221 3.65 3.32 9.57
C PRO A 221 4.56 4.51 9.22
N GLY A 222 4.28 5.20 8.10
CA GLY A 222 5.12 6.28 7.55
C GLY A 222 5.01 7.60 8.29
N PHE A 223 5.64 7.71 9.46
CA PHE A 223 5.74 8.95 10.25
C PHE A 223 7.17 9.19 10.71
N ASP A 224 7.54 10.46 10.90
CA ASP A 224 8.81 10.85 11.51
C ASP A 224 8.75 10.82 13.06
N ASN A 225 7.54 10.75 13.64
CA ASN A 225 7.30 10.62 15.08
C ASN A 225 7.16 9.16 15.51
N MET A 226 8.17 8.65 16.21
CA MET A 226 8.23 7.27 16.71
C MET A 226 7.02 6.86 17.59
N LYS A 227 6.45 7.77 18.38
CA LYS A 227 5.28 7.45 19.22
C LYS A 227 4.01 7.26 18.40
N ALA A 228 3.87 8.00 17.31
CA ALA A 228 2.77 7.81 16.36
C ALA A 228 2.93 6.46 15.62
N VAL A 229 4.15 6.14 15.19
CA VAL A 229 4.50 4.83 14.60
C VAL A 229 4.10 3.70 15.56
N GLN A 230 4.50 3.79 16.83
CA GLN A 230 4.17 2.80 17.86
C GLN A 230 2.65 2.68 18.09
N ALA A 231 1.92 3.79 18.21
CA ALA A 231 0.47 3.76 18.42
C ALA A 231 -0.27 3.07 17.28
N VAL A 232 0.08 3.39 16.03
CA VAL A 232 -0.54 2.79 14.85
C VAL A 232 -0.15 1.31 14.71
N LEU A 233 1.13 0.99 14.88
CA LEU A 233 1.63 -0.39 14.86
C LEU A 233 0.92 -1.25 15.91
N TYR A 234 0.60 -0.69 17.08
CA TYR A 234 -0.09 -1.41 18.15
C TYR A 234 -1.47 -1.89 17.69
N PHE A 235 -2.23 -1.02 17.02
CA PHE A 235 -3.55 -1.36 16.50
C PHE A 235 -3.47 -2.32 15.30
N ILE A 236 -2.45 -2.19 14.43
CA ILE A 236 -2.21 -3.18 13.36
C ILE A 236 -1.93 -4.56 13.97
N MET A 237 -1.02 -4.66 14.94
CA MET A 237 -0.70 -5.94 15.58
C MET A 237 -1.91 -6.52 16.31
N ARG A 238 -2.72 -5.69 16.98
CA ARG A 238 -3.98 -6.14 17.61
C ARG A 238 -5.03 -6.64 16.61
N SER A 239 -4.97 -6.17 15.37
CA SER A 239 -5.85 -6.64 14.30
C SER A 239 -5.42 -8.01 13.79
N ILE A 240 -4.10 -8.24 13.67
CA ILE A 240 -3.54 -9.45 13.07
C ILE A 240 -3.36 -10.57 14.10
N ILE A 241 -2.52 -10.38 15.12
CA ILE A 241 -2.03 -11.48 15.99
C ILE A 241 -2.08 -11.21 17.51
N LYS A 242 -2.18 -9.94 17.94
CA LYS A 242 -2.06 -9.56 19.37
C LYS A 242 -3.41 -9.48 20.08
N GLY A 243 -3.58 -10.32 21.08
CA GLY A 243 -4.79 -10.36 21.93
C GLY A 243 -5.88 -11.29 21.39
N ASP A 244 -6.82 -11.63 22.27
CA ASP A 244 -7.79 -12.71 22.07
C ASP A 244 -8.76 -12.52 20.90
N ASN A 245 -8.96 -11.26 20.49
CA ASN A 245 -9.87 -10.85 19.41
C ASN A 245 -9.16 -10.57 18.08
N SER A 246 -7.83 -10.71 18.04
CA SER A 246 -7.08 -10.60 16.78
C SER A 246 -7.46 -11.71 15.81
N LEU A 247 -7.34 -11.45 14.52
CA LEU A 247 -7.78 -12.38 13.47
C LEU A 247 -7.12 -13.75 13.61
N PHE A 248 -5.80 -13.80 13.80
CA PHE A 248 -5.05 -15.05 13.87
C PHE A 248 -5.39 -15.83 15.15
N LYS A 249 -5.51 -15.17 16.30
CA LYS A 249 -5.91 -15.86 17.55
C LYS A 249 -7.31 -16.42 17.50
N ARG A 250 -8.23 -15.76 16.78
CA ARG A 250 -9.58 -16.29 16.56
C ARG A 250 -9.56 -17.53 15.67
N LEU A 251 -8.78 -17.51 14.59
CA LEU A 251 -8.60 -18.67 13.71
C LEU A 251 -7.99 -19.86 14.46
N GLU A 252 -6.91 -19.63 15.21
CA GLU A 252 -6.28 -20.66 16.05
C GLU A 252 -7.28 -21.28 17.05
N LYS A 253 -8.10 -20.45 17.73
CA LYS A 253 -9.16 -20.91 18.64
C LYS A 253 -10.25 -21.74 17.95
N ALA A 254 -10.47 -21.51 16.66
CA ALA A 254 -11.39 -22.30 15.84
C ALA A 254 -10.75 -23.59 15.28
N GLY A 255 -9.48 -23.87 15.61
CA GLY A 255 -8.75 -25.03 15.09
C GLY A 255 -8.19 -24.83 13.68
N ILE A 256 -8.12 -23.58 13.21
CA ILE A 256 -7.66 -23.22 11.86
C ILE A 256 -6.24 -22.69 11.97
N THR A 257 -5.30 -23.29 11.23
CA THR A 257 -3.95 -22.76 11.06
C THR A 257 -4.00 -21.52 10.15
N PRO A 258 -3.70 -20.30 10.65
CA PRO A 258 -3.87 -19.08 9.85
C PRO A 258 -3.04 -19.09 8.56
N GLN A 259 -1.82 -19.62 8.61
CA GLN A 259 -0.87 -19.61 7.48
C GLN A 259 -1.41 -20.37 6.25
N ASP A 260 -2.32 -21.32 6.46
CA ASP A 260 -2.99 -22.05 5.38
C ASP A 260 -4.04 -21.22 4.65
N TYR A 261 -4.44 -20.06 5.15
CA TYR A 261 -5.52 -19.26 4.54
C TYR A 261 -5.15 -17.80 4.36
N ILE A 262 -4.25 -17.25 5.17
CA ILE A 262 -3.92 -15.83 5.18
C ILE A 262 -2.42 -15.62 5.40
N SER A 263 -1.80 -14.81 4.55
CA SER A 263 -0.42 -14.37 4.67
C SER A 263 -0.32 -12.85 4.60
N VAL A 264 0.54 -12.28 5.45
CA VAL A 264 0.79 -10.84 5.53
C VAL A 264 2.24 -10.58 5.13
N PHE A 265 2.42 -9.60 4.26
CA PHE A 265 3.69 -9.26 3.63
C PHE A 265 3.96 -7.76 3.73
N GLY A 266 5.23 -7.40 3.54
CA GLY A 266 5.63 -6.03 3.27
C GLY A 266 6.48 -5.94 2.01
N MET A 267 6.99 -4.74 1.74
CA MET A 267 7.84 -4.49 0.58
C MET A 267 9.13 -3.79 0.98
N ARG A 268 10.24 -4.20 0.36
CA ARG A 268 11.58 -3.63 0.58
C ARG A 268 12.38 -3.64 -0.71
N ASN A 269 13.30 -2.70 -0.83
CA ASN A 269 14.28 -2.69 -1.92
C ASN A 269 15.69 -2.33 -1.41
N HIS A 270 16.69 -2.53 -2.26
CA HIS A 270 18.07 -2.11 -2.04
C HIS A 270 18.68 -1.50 -3.31
N ASP A 271 19.74 -0.71 -3.13
CA ASP A 271 20.54 -0.16 -4.23
C ASP A 271 21.92 0.29 -3.71
N ILE A 272 22.76 0.81 -4.60
CA ILE A 272 24.02 1.48 -4.28
C ILE A 272 23.80 2.99 -4.28
N LEU A 273 24.08 3.64 -3.16
CA LEU A 273 24.04 5.10 -3.02
C LEU A 273 25.43 5.63 -2.68
N MET A 274 26.03 6.39 -3.59
CA MET A 274 27.37 6.97 -3.42
C MET A 274 28.40 5.89 -3.01
N GLY A 275 28.42 4.77 -3.75
CA GLY A 275 29.31 3.64 -3.51
C GLY A 275 28.96 2.75 -2.30
N ARG A 276 27.83 2.99 -1.63
CA ARG A 276 27.43 2.24 -0.42
C ARG A 276 26.14 1.46 -0.66
N LEU A 277 26.11 0.20 -0.23
CA LEU A 277 24.88 -0.57 -0.20
C LEU A 277 23.88 0.05 0.78
N VAL A 278 22.68 0.34 0.29
CA VAL A 278 21.56 0.88 1.09
C VAL A 278 20.30 0.05 0.86
N THR A 279 19.42 0.04 1.84
CA THR A 279 18.07 -0.56 1.73
C THR A 279 17.04 0.38 2.33
N GLU A 280 15.82 0.33 1.77
CA GLU A 280 14.68 1.05 2.32
C GLU A 280 13.38 0.26 2.12
N ILE A 281 12.43 0.48 3.02
CA ILE A 281 11.05 0.00 2.90
C ILE A 281 10.41 0.66 1.68
N ILE A 282 9.73 -0.12 0.83
CA ILE A 282 8.81 0.47 -0.15
C ILE A 282 7.50 0.75 0.60
N TYR A 283 7.10 2.02 0.64
CA TYR A 283 5.92 2.43 1.38
C TYR A 283 4.66 2.10 0.59
N VAL A 284 3.94 1.08 1.06
CA VAL A 284 2.63 0.69 0.53
C VAL A 284 1.61 1.70 0.99
N HIS A 285 1.22 2.58 0.09
CA HIS A 285 0.18 3.58 0.26
C HIS A 285 -1.11 3.20 -0.47
N SER A 286 -1.14 2.11 -1.23
CA SER A 286 -2.34 1.57 -1.88
C SER A 286 -3.53 1.45 -0.92
N LYS A 287 -4.75 1.51 -1.48
CA LYS A 287 -5.98 1.07 -0.82
C LYS A 287 -6.82 0.26 -1.82
N LEU A 288 -6.35 -0.96 -2.07
CA LEU A 288 -6.84 -1.85 -3.10
C LEU A 288 -7.28 -3.18 -2.48
N MET A 289 -8.41 -3.71 -2.94
CA MET A 289 -8.80 -5.10 -2.70
C MET A 289 -9.32 -5.72 -4.00
N ILE A 290 -8.76 -6.87 -4.37
CA ILE A 290 -9.15 -7.69 -5.53
C ILE A 290 -9.73 -9.01 -5.03
N ILE A 291 -10.83 -9.44 -5.61
CA ILE A 291 -11.50 -10.69 -5.27
C ILE A 291 -11.71 -11.54 -6.52
N ASP A 292 -11.24 -12.77 -6.46
CA ASP A 292 -11.48 -13.84 -7.45
C ASP A 292 -11.21 -13.44 -8.92
N ASP A 293 -10.26 -12.52 -9.17
CA ASP A 293 -10.02 -11.89 -10.48
C ASP A 293 -11.34 -11.39 -11.14
N ARG A 294 -12.33 -10.92 -10.37
CA ARG A 294 -13.63 -10.47 -10.89
C ARG A 294 -14.14 -9.14 -10.33
N MET A 295 -13.75 -8.83 -9.11
CA MET A 295 -14.18 -7.61 -8.44
C MET A 295 -12.98 -6.88 -7.86
N VAL A 296 -12.98 -5.55 -7.99
CA VAL A 296 -11.97 -4.66 -7.43
C VAL A 296 -12.66 -3.54 -6.66
N ILE A 297 -12.12 -3.17 -5.51
CA ILE A 297 -12.37 -1.85 -4.91
C ILE A 297 -11.04 -1.12 -4.75
N CYS A 298 -10.97 0.09 -5.27
CA CYS A 298 -9.78 0.94 -5.22
C CYS A 298 -10.17 2.38 -4.93
N GLY A 299 -9.38 3.08 -4.11
CA GLY A 299 -9.63 4.49 -3.79
C GLY A 299 -8.77 4.99 -2.65
N SER A 300 -9.33 5.87 -1.81
CA SER A 300 -8.58 6.53 -0.73
C SER A 300 -8.72 5.86 0.65
N ALA A 301 -9.75 5.03 0.84
CA ALA A 301 -10.12 4.52 2.17
C ALA A 301 -9.19 3.43 2.68
N ASN A 302 -8.50 3.72 3.78
CA ASN A 302 -7.70 2.74 4.50
C ASN A 302 -8.59 1.71 5.21
N ILE A 303 -8.03 0.54 5.55
CA ILE A 303 -8.68 -0.40 6.48
C ILE A 303 -8.45 0.11 7.90
N ASN A 304 -9.26 1.09 8.30
CA ASN A 304 -9.32 1.66 9.63
C ASN A 304 -10.69 2.34 9.83
N ASP A 305 -11.09 2.62 11.06
CA ASP A 305 -12.36 3.29 11.33
C ASP A 305 -12.36 4.71 10.75
N ARG A 306 -11.24 5.45 10.83
CA ARG A 306 -11.07 6.79 10.23
C ARG A 306 -11.62 6.86 8.80
N SER A 307 -11.37 5.85 8.00
CA SER A 307 -11.81 5.79 6.60
C SER A 307 -13.15 5.10 6.42
N LEU A 308 -13.47 4.09 7.23
CA LEU A 308 -14.59 3.16 6.95
C LEU A 308 -15.90 3.53 7.65
N VAL A 309 -15.90 4.11 8.86
CA VAL A 309 -17.16 4.32 9.60
C VAL A 309 -17.99 5.51 9.10
N GLY A 310 -17.52 6.25 8.09
CA GLY A 310 -18.25 7.30 7.38
C GLY A 310 -18.35 8.66 8.10
N ASN A 311 -18.32 8.67 9.44
CA ASN A 311 -18.46 9.89 10.24
C ASN A 311 -17.14 10.52 10.70
N ARG A 312 -16.01 10.04 10.17
CA ARG A 312 -14.65 10.56 10.40
C ARG A 312 -14.16 11.20 9.12
N ASP A 313 -13.12 10.69 8.47
CA ASP A 313 -12.57 11.29 7.25
C ASP A 313 -13.51 11.04 6.05
N SER A 314 -13.49 11.97 5.09
CA SER A 314 -14.27 11.82 3.86
C SER A 314 -13.47 11.04 2.83
N GLU A 315 -13.94 9.87 2.43
CA GLU A 315 -13.24 8.98 1.51
C GLU A 315 -14.06 8.68 0.25
N PHE A 316 -13.38 8.26 -0.81
CA PHE A 316 -13.98 7.91 -2.09
C PHE A 316 -13.28 6.68 -2.69
N CYS A 317 -14.04 5.69 -3.11
CA CYS A 317 -13.55 4.54 -3.85
C CYS A 317 -14.46 4.25 -5.05
N ILE A 318 -13.92 3.49 -6.00
CA ILE A 318 -14.67 2.92 -7.11
C ILE A 318 -14.61 1.40 -6.97
N VAL A 319 -15.77 0.78 -7.15
CA VAL A 319 -15.95 -0.67 -7.19
C VAL A 319 -16.12 -1.06 -8.64
N ILE A 320 -15.34 -2.01 -9.10
CA ILE A 320 -15.35 -2.53 -10.46
C ILE A 320 -15.78 -3.99 -10.43
N ASN A 321 -16.68 -4.34 -11.35
CA ASN A 321 -16.97 -5.71 -11.72
C ASN A 321 -16.75 -5.86 -13.23
N ASP A 322 -15.98 -6.86 -13.63
CA ASP A 322 -15.71 -7.11 -15.05
C ASP A 322 -16.99 -7.46 -15.82
N LEU A 323 -17.10 -6.90 -17.04
CA LEU A 323 -18.06 -7.36 -18.06
C LEU A 323 -17.40 -8.26 -19.09
N GLU A 324 -16.09 -8.15 -19.24
CA GLU A 324 -15.30 -8.91 -20.20
C GLU A 324 -14.55 -10.01 -19.48
N GLU A 325 -14.73 -11.24 -19.93
CA GLU A 325 -14.16 -12.41 -19.28
C GLU A 325 -13.15 -13.12 -20.18
N GLU A 326 -12.20 -13.80 -19.56
CA GLU A 326 -11.23 -14.70 -20.17
C GLU A 326 -11.15 -16.04 -19.41
N ASP A 327 -10.48 -17.02 -20.01
CA ASP A 327 -10.21 -18.29 -19.34
C ASP A 327 -9.13 -18.08 -18.29
N GLY A 328 -9.39 -18.57 -17.08
CA GLY A 328 -8.46 -18.58 -15.96
C GLY A 328 -8.50 -19.93 -15.25
N ARG A 329 -7.76 -20.01 -14.14
CA ARG A 329 -7.64 -21.24 -13.36
C ARG A 329 -7.52 -20.92 -11.88
N PHE A 330 -8.27 -21.63 -11.04
CA PHE A 330 -8.10 -21.60 -9.59
C PHE A 330 -8.00 -23.01 -9.05
N ASN A 331 -6.90 -23.29 -8.35
CA ASN A 331 -6.55 -24.61 -7.83
C ASN A 331 -6.65 -25.73 -8.88
N GLY A 332 -6.08 -25.50 -10.06
CA GLY A 332 -6.11 -26.43 -11.17
C GLY A 332 -7.41 -26.42 -11.99
N GLN A 333 -8.51 -25.85 -11.46
CA GLN A 333 -9.83 -25.90 -12.08
C GLN A 333 -10.06 -24.74 -13.05
N PRO A 334 -10.58 -24.99 -14.27
CA PRO A 334 -10.96 -23.93 -15.19
C PRO A 334 -12.04 -23.03 -14.60
N VAL A 335 -11.82 -21.72 -14.67
CA VAL A 335 -12.77 -20.69 -14.24
C VAL A 335 -12.83 -19.56 -15.26
N ARG A 336 -13.92 -18.79 -15.23
CA ARG A 336 -14.02 -17.56 -16.01
C ARG A 336 -13.66 -16.38 -15.13
N VAL A 337 -12.57 -15.69 -15.46
CA VAL A 337 -12.07 -14.52 -14.73
C VAL A 337 -12.32 -13.26 -15.54
N GLY A 338 -12.40 -12.12 -14.88
CA GLY A 338 -12.53 -10.82 -15.50
C GLY A 338 -11.19 -10.33 -16.07
N LYS A 339 -11.20 -9.76 -17.27
CA LYS A 339 -9.97 -9.30 -17.95
C LYS A 339 -9.30 -8.14 -17.22
N PHE A 340 -10.07 -7.18 -16.72
CA PHE A 340 -9.53 -6.04 -15.98
C PHE A 340 -8.93 -6.48 -14.64
N CYS A 341 -9.72 -7.21 -13.83
CA CYS A 341 -9.27 -7.63 -12.50
C CYS A 341 -8.09 -8.61 -12.58
N SER A 342 -8.13 -9.59 -13.50
CA SER A 342 -7.04 -10.57 -13.66
C SER A 342 -5.73 -9.93 -14.13
N SER A 343 -5.80 -8.97 -15.07
CA SER A 343 -4.61 -8.29 -15.59
C SER A 343 -3.97 -7.39 -14.54
N TRP A 344 -4.76 -6.68 -13.74
CA TRP A 344 -4.25 -5.86 -12.65
C TRP A 344 -3.53 -6.72 -11.61
N ARG A 345 -4.15 -7.81 -11.17
CA ARG A 345 -3.55 -8.73 -10.19
C ARG A 345 -2.30 -9.45 -10.75
N LYS A 346 -2.27 -9.78 -12.06
CA LYS A 346 -1.08 -10.31 -12.76
C LYS A 346 0.08 -9.33 -12.67
N LYS A 347 -0.15 -8.07 -13.07
CA LYS A 347 0.88 -7.03 -13.07
C LYS A 347 1.46 -6.77 -11.67
N ILE A 348 0.60 -6.77 -10.65
CA ILE A 348 1.05 -6.65 -9.25
C ILE A 348 1.91 -7.85 -8.86
N PHE A 349 1.47 -9.09 -9.15
CA PHE A 349 2.23 -10.29 -8.78
C PHE A 349 3.57 -10.38 -9.52
N GLU A 350 3.59 -9.98 -10.79
CA GLU A 350 4.82 -9.90 -11.58
C GLU A 350 5.84 -8.94 -10.96
N MET A 351 5.37 -7.79 -10.48
CA MET A 351 6.20 -6.81 -9.80
C MET A 351 6.69 -7.33 -8.44
N LEU A 352 5.78 -7.79 -7.57
CA LEU A 352 6.09 -8.23 -6.22
C LEU A 352 7.08 -9.40 -6.20
N LEU A 353 6.95 -10.31 -7.16
CA LEU A 353 7.80 -11.48 -7.31
C LEU A 353 8.96 -11.25 -8.29
N GLY A 354 9.11 -10.07 -8.90
CA GLY A 354 10.20 -9.78 -9.84
C GLY A 354 10.15 -10.56 -11.17
N ILE A 355 9.05 -11.24 -11.44
CA ILE A 355 8.82 -12.07 -12.64
C ILE A 355 8.85 -11.22 -13.92
N GLN A 356 8.48 -9.94 -13.83
CA GLN A 356 8.58 -8.98 -14.94
C GLN A 356 10.03 -8.74 -15.42
N PHE A 357 11.03 -9.02 -14.59
CA PHE A 357 12.44 -8.90 -14.94
C PHE A 357 13.01 -10.25 -15.39
N GLU A 358 12.74 -11.30 -14.60
CA GLU A 358 13.19 -12.65 -14.88
C GLU A 358 12.20 -13.65 -14.26
N ASN A 359 11.82 -14.69 -15.01
CA ASN A 359 11.00 -15.80 -14.50
C ASN A 359 11.81 -17.10 -14.47
N PRO A 360 12.81 -17.23 -13.58
CA PRO A 360 13.78 -18.32 -13.63
C PRO A 360 13.14 -19.70 -13.41
N ASN A 361 12.00 -19.74 -12.70
CA ASN A 361 11.28 -20.97 -12.39
C ASN A 361 10.03 -21.20 -13.27
N ASN A 362 9.82 -20.37 -14.30
CA ASN A 362 8.62 -20.39 -15.13
C ASN A 362 7.32 -20.46 -14.31
N VAL A 363 7.26 -19.64 -13.26
CA VAL A 363 6.15 -19.64 -12.30
C VAL A 363 4.87 -19.22 -12.98
N ASP A 364 3.82 -20.03 -12.75
CA ASP A 364 2.48 -19.74 -13.21
C ASP A 364 1.75 -18.82 -12.21
N ILE A 365 1.67 -17.53 -12.55
CA ILE A 365 0.94 -16.52 -11.78
C ILE A 365 -0.57 -16.47 -12.10
N THR A 366 -1.05 -17.35 -12.99
CA THR A 366 -2.45 -17.37 -13.43
C THR A 366 -3.35 -18.14 -12.48
N ASP A 367 -2.78 -18.96 -11.58
CA ASP A 367 -3.50 -19.68 -10.52
C ASP A 367 -3.06 -19.19 -9.12
N PRO A 368 -3.65 -18.08 -8.62
CA PRO A 368 -3.32 -17.49 -7.32
C PRO A 368 -3.84 -18.30 -6.12
N VAL A 369 -4.34 -19.53 -6.30
CA VAL A 369 -5.00 -20.30 -5.23
C VAL A 369 -4.28 -21.61 -4.96
N SER A 370 -3.58 -22.14 -5.98
CA SER A 370 -2.82 -23.38 -5.91
C SER A 370 -1.80 -23.40 -4.75
N ASP A 371 -1.60 -24.58 -4.17
CA ASP A 371 -0.62 -24.78 -3.09
C ASP A 371 0.79 -24.46 -3.54
N GLU A 372 1.11 -24.76 -4.80
CA GLU A 372 2.40 -24.49 -5.44
C GLU A 372 2.66 -22.98 -5.51
N PHE A 373 1.74 -22.20 -6.09
CA PHE A 373 1.91 -20.75 -6.20
C PHE A 373 1.90 -20.06 -4.83
N TYR A 374 0.99 -20.45 -3.93
CA TYR A 374 0.91 -19.86 -2.59
C TYR A 374 2.19 -20.10 -1.77
N SER A 375 2.70 -21.35 -1.78
CA SER A 375 3.98 -21.68 -1.13
C SER A 375 5.16 -20.96 -1.78
N TYR A 376 5.17 -20.84 -3.11
CA TYR A 376 6.20 -20.09 -3.83
C TYR A 376 6.24 -18.62 -3.38
N PHE A 377 5.08 -17.95 -3.33
CA PHE A 377 4.95 -16.57 -2.88
C PHE A 377 5.50 -16.39 -1.45
N GLN A 378 5.14 -17.29 -0.53
CA GLN A 378 5.64 -17.28 0.84
C GLN A 378 7.15 -17.52 0.91
N ASN A 379 7.68 -18.44 0.11
CA ASN A 379 9.11 -18.76 0.07
C ASN A 379 9.96 -17.60 -0.45
N VAL A 380 9.51 -16.91 -1.51
CA VAL A 380 10.18 -15.70 -2.01
C VAL A 380 10.23 -14.63 -0.93
N ALA A 381 9.09 -14.35 -0.29
CA ALA A 381 9.02 -13.38 0.81
C ALA A 381 9.99 -13.72 1.95
N LYS A 382 10.04 -15.00 2.35
CA LYS A 382 10.92 -15.50 3.41
C LYS A 382 12.39 -15.40 3.02
N GLN A 383 12.76 -15.83 1.82
CA GLN A 383 14.14 -15.76 1.34
C GLN A 383 14.63 -14.31 1.27
N ASN A 384 13.81 -13.42 0.72
CA ASN A 384 14.12 -11.99 0.69
C ASN A 384 14.31 -11.42 2.10
N THR A 385 13.42 -11.72 3.04
CA THR A 385 13.55 -11.30 4.44
C THR A 385 14.89 -11.75 5.04
N LEU A 386 15.24 -13.02 4.89
CA LEU A 386 16.48 -13.57 5.45
C LEU A 386 17.72 -12.90 4.87
N ILE A 387 17.76 -12.66 3.55
CA ILE A 387 18.87 -11.97 2.89
C ILE A 387 18.96 -10.52 3.38
N TYR A 388 17.84 -9.80 3.45
CA TYR A 388 17.84 -8.43 3.95
C TYR A 388 18.29 -8.32 5.41
N GLU A 389 17.83 -9.22 6.28
CA GLU A 389 18.25 -9.28 7.68
C GLU A 389 19.75 -9.59 7.81
N GLU A 390 20.28 -10.52 7.01
CA GLU A 390 21.69 -10.86 7.04
C GLU A 390 22.57 -9.73 6.52
N VAL A 391 22.19 -9.13 5.38
CA VAL A 391 23.01 -8.11 4.72
C VAL A 391 22.98 -6.77 5.48
N PHE A 392 21.79 -6.36 5.93
CA PHE A 392 21.56 -5.00 6.43
C PHE A 392 21.17 -4.92 7.90
N ALA A 393 20.87 -6.05 8.57
CA ALA A 393 20.20 -6.06 9.87
C ALA A 393 18.94 -5.17 9.88
N THR A 394 18.03 -5.41 8.93
CA THR A 394 16.86 -4.55 8.71
C THR A 394 15.86 -4.55 9.86
N MET A 395 15.25 -3.39 10.08
CA MET A 395 14.09 -3.22 10.94
C MET A 395 12.84 -2.93 10.09
N PRO A 396 11.64 -3.34 10.53
CA PRO A 396 11.36 -4.22 11.68
C PRO A 396 11.72 -5.70 11.42
N THR A 397 11.83 -6.51 12.47
CA THR A 397 12.21 -7.94 12.42
C THR A 397 11.58 -8.75 13.56
N ASP A 398 11.26 -10.02 13.30
CA ASP A 398 10.78 -10.96 14.33
C ASP A 398 11.89 -11.40 15.31
N ARG A 399 13.15 -11.07 15.03
CA ARG A 399 14.28 -11.30 15.96
C ARG A 399 14.28 -10.34 17.15
N ALA A 400 13.51 -9.25 17.08
CA ALA A 400 13.47 -8.21 18.11
C ALA A 400 12.05 -8.04 18.67
N ARG A 401 11.74 -8.79 19.72
CA ARG A 401 10.44 -8.85 20.40
C ARG A 401 10.32 -7.87 21.56
N THR A 402 11.42 -7.27 22.01
CA THR A 402 11.48 -6.25 23.07
C THR A 402 12.29 -5.03 22.65
N PHE A 403 12.10 -3.88 23.32
CA PHE A 403 12.90 -2.69 23.02
C PHE A 403 14.40 -2.90 23.25
N ALA A 404 14.76 -3.69 24.26
CA ALA A 404 16.15 -4.04 24.53
C ALA A 404 16.76 -4.85 23.38
N GLN A 405 16.00 -5.79 22.80
CA GLN A 405 16.44 -6.55 21.63
C GLN A 405 16.55 -5.67 20.38
N VAL A 406 15.68 -4.67 20.22
CA VAL A 406 15.79 -3.69 19.11
C VAL A 406 17.12 -2.94 19.19
N THR A 407 17.48 -2.43 20.37
CA THR A 407 18.77 -1.75 20.56
C THR A 407 19.94 -2.70 20.24
N ALA A 408 19.92 -3.90 20.83
CA ALA A 408 20.97 -4.89 20.61
C ALA A 408 21.10 -5.32 19.13
N TYR A 409 19.98 -5.45 18.41
CA TYR A 409 19.97 -5.82 17.00
C TYR A 409 20.49 -4.70 16.10
N ASN A 410 20.12 -3.45 16.37
CA ASN A 410 20.63 -2.29 15.61
C ASN A 410 22.14 -2.11 15.72
N ASP A 411 22.72 -2.45 16.87
CA ASP A 411 24.15 -2.34 17.16
C ASP A 411 24.98 -3.50 16.56
N MET A 412 24.33 -4.53 16.00
CA MET A 412 25.05 -5.63 15.36
C MET A 412 25.86 -5.14 14.15
N PRO A 413 27.08 -5.69 13.93
CA PRO A 413 27.81 -5.51 12.69
C PRO A 413 26.95 -5.94 11.50
N LYS A 414 26.93 -5.10 10.46
CA LYS A 414 26.13 -5.36 9.24
C LYS A 414 27.07 -5.86 8.16
N MET A 415 26.67 -6.93 7.47
CA MET A 415 27.50 -7.52 6.41
C MET A 415 27.81 -6.50 5.31
N LYS A 416 26.87 -5.60 4.98
CA LYS A 416 27.13 -4.51 4.03
C LYS A 416 28.33 -3.62 4.38
N ASP A 417 28.73 -3.58 5.65
CA ASP A 417 29.86 -2.78 6.15
C ASP A 417 31.11 -3.64 6.39
N THR A 418 30.93 -4.91 6.82
CA THR A 418 32.05 -5.80 7.16
C THR A 418 32.56 -6.64 5.98
N ASP A 419 31.67 -7.03 5.06
CA ASP A 419 31.99 -7.75 3.83
C ASP A 419 31.07 -7.29 2.67
N PRO A 420 31.36 -6.12 2.06
CA PRO A 420 30.52 -5.57 0.99
C PRO A 420 30.47 -6.44 -0.28
N ILE A 421 31.51 -7.24 -0.54
CA ILE A 421 31.59 -8.08 -1.73
C ILE A 421 30.65 -9.27 -1.58
N GLU A 422 30.70 -9.96 -0.44
CA GLU A 422 29.76 -11.05 -0.14
C GLU A 422 28.32 -10.52 -0.04
N ALA A 423 28.13 -9.35 0.59
CA ALA A 423 26.82 -8.69 0.64
C ALA A 423 26.23 -8.48 -0.76
N GLN A 424 27.01 -7.93 -1.70
CA GLN A 424 26.55 -7.71 -3.07
C GLN A 424 26.26 -9.03 -3.80
N GLN A 425 27.00 -10.10 -3.51
CA GLN A 425 26.74 -11.41 -4.11
C GLN A 425 25.42 -12.02 -3.60
N LYS A 426 25.16 -11.95 -2.29
CA LYS A 426 23.89 -12.43 -1.70
C LYS A 426 22.68 -11.64 -2.20
N LEU A 427 22.84 -10.34 -2.41
CA LEU A 427 21.75 -9.50 -2.91
C LEU A 427 21.29 -9.85 -4.33
N LYS A 428 22.09 -10.59 -5.12
CA LYS A 428 21.66 -11.12 -6.42
C LYS A 428 20.60 -12.20 -6.32
N ASP A 429 20.46 -12.83 -5.15
CA ASP A 429 19.46 -13.87 -4.90
C ASP A 429 18.11 -13.27 -4.47
N ILE A 430 18.00 -11.94 -4.31
CA ILE A 430 16.73 -11.26 -4.05
C ILE A 430 15.85 -11.35 -5.29
N GLN A 431 14.59 -11.76 -5.10
CA GLN A 431 13.61 -11.84 -6.17
C GLN A 431 12.42 -10.90 -5.90
N GLY A 432 12.23 -9.91 -6.77
CA GLY A 432 11.15 -8.93 -6.62
C GLY A 432 11.33 -8.04 -5.39
N PHE A 433 10.22 -7.70 -4.73
CA PHE A 433 10.20 -6.73 -3.63
C PHE A 433 9.51 -7.22 -2.37
N ILE A 434 8.84 -8.37 -2.44
CA ILE A 434 8.04 -8.91 -1.35
C ILE A 434 8.93 -9.44 -0.23
N VAL A 435 8.57 -9.16 1.01
CA VAL A 435 9.19 -9.70 2.23
C VAL A 435 8.12 -10.12 3.22
N GLU A 436 8.45 -11.03 4.14
CA GLU A 436 7.55 -11.37 5.24
C GLU A 436 7.25 -10.14 6.10
N TYR A 437 5.99 -9.99 6.52
CA TYR A 437 5.64 -8.99 7.51
C TYR A 437 6.03 -9.51 8.91
N PRO A 438 6.79 -8.74 9.72
CA PRO A 438 7.28 -9.24 11.00
C PRO A 438 6.17 -9.21 12.07
N LEU A 439 5.49 -10.34 12.23
CA LEU A 439 4.31 -10.51 13.09
C LEU A 439 4.65 -10.52 14.59
N TYR A 440 5.89 -10.80 14.95
CA TYR A 440 6.39 -10.91 16.32
C TYR A 440 7.28 -9.72 16.73
N PHE A 441 7.46 -8.74 15.84
CA PHE A 441 8.19 -7.52 16.18
C PHE A 441 7.54 -6.78 17.36
N LEU A 442 8.30 -6.56 18.42
CA LEU A 442 7.87 -5.91 19.68
C LEU A 442 6.62 -6.55 20.34
N ASP A 443 6.29 -7.81 20.05
CA ASP A 443 5.04 -8.40 20.51
C ASP A 443 5.00 -8.64 22.04
N GLU A 444 6.15 -8.77 22.69
CA GLU A 444 6.32 -8.86 24.15
C GLU A 444 6.18 -7.50 24.87
N GLU A 445 6.10 -6.39 24.15
CA GLU A 445 6.01 -5.04 24.71
C GLU A 445 4.58 -4.47 24.63
N ASN A 446 4.18 -3.66 25.61
CA ASN A 446 3.02 -2.77 25.44
C ASN A 446 3.53 -1.38 25.03
N TYR A 447 3.67 -1.18 23.73
CA TYR A 447 4.20 0.05 23.15
C TYR A 447 3.12 1.08 22.80
N LEU A 448 1.90 0.95 23.35
CA LEU A 448 0.94 2.04 23.30
C LEU A 448 1.51 3.25 24.09
N PRO A 449 1.49 4.48 23.55
CA PRO A 449 2.06 5.63 24.24
C PRO A 449 1.48 5.83 25.65
N SER A 450 2.37 6.00 26.63
CA SER A 450 1.99 6.24 28.02
C SER A 450 1.14 7.52 28.18
N TRP A 451 0.20 7.52 29.12
CA TRP A 451 -0.61 8.67 29.54
C TRP A 451 0.21 9.90 29.96
N THR A 452 1.52 9.76 30.20
CA THR A 452 2.44 10.88 30.46
C THR A 452 2.94 11.57 29.18
N SER A 453 2.59 11.06 28.00
CA SER A 453 2.96 11.62 26.69
C SER A 453 1.78 12.30 25.99
N ARG A 454 2.06 13.23 25.08
CA ARG A 454 1.04 13.89 24.25
C ARG A 454 0.20 12.87 23.47
N GLU A 455 0.83 11.84 22.95
CA GLU A 455 0.19 10.78 22.18
C GLU A 455 -0.67 9.86 23.05
N GLY A 456 -0.28 9.63 24.31
CA GLY A 456 -1.03 8.77 25.23
C GLY A 456 -2.23 9.43 25.90
N ILE A 457 -2.25 10.77 26.02
CA ILE A 457 -3.47 11.51 26.41
C ILE A 457 -4.42 11.74 25.23
N ALA A 458 -3.95 11.52 24.00
CA ALA A 458 -4.74 11.73 22.81
C ALA A 458 -5.87 10.69 22.74
N PRO A 459 -7.10 11.06 22.35
CA PRO A 459 -8.18 10.09 22.15
C PRO A 459 -7.74 8.96 21.22
N LEU A 460 -7.92 7.70 21.64
CA LEU A 460 -7.47 6.52 20.86
C LEU A 460 -8.04 6.48 19.43
N ILE A 461 -9.22 7.09 19.23
CA ILE A 461 -9.87 7.26 17.94
C ILE A 461 -9.00 7.97 16.89
N ILE A 462 -7.96 8.72 17.31
CA ILE A 462 -7.01 9.37 16.40
C ILE A 462 -6.18 8.33 15.64
N TRP A 463 -5.90 7.20 16.29
CA TRP A 463 -5.05 6.12 15.79
C TRP A 463 -5.84 4.99 15.12
N THR A 464 -7.18 4.99 15.20
CA THR A 464 -8.03 3.87 14.74
C THR A 464 -8.88 4.14 13.51
#